data_AF-A0A1I6VLK1-F1
#
_entry.id   AF-A0A1I6VLK1-F1
#
_cell.length_a   1.000
_cell.length_b   1.000
_cell.length_c   1.000
_cell.angle_alpha   90.00
_cell.angle_beta   90.00
_cell.angle_gamma   90.00
#
_symmetry.space_group_name_H-M   'P 1'
#
loop_
_entity.id
_entity.type
_entity.pdbx_description
1 polymer ?
#
loop_
_entity_poly.entity_id
_entity_poly.type
_entity_poly.pdbx_seq_one_letter_code
_entity_poly.pdbx_strand_id
1 'polypeptide(L)'
;MKKRIVSLLLLLVCLTGCKNEETSISLADVTEIFGQSGIALIPMQDANPAAVFSKTYNGITPSRFEVDKKQDISIYVYPSAGEAVKGIKEFEDQTAAADVIAHARYQINNIVLYDITDLKPNRDRVAKVIRDLRGFAAVSNPRMDLSEADKAKYREIAWATVDEEQRKHVIGLSTDAEVTTMIMNNQWLVPNKDRTKLRYHKLVTVTFKTDQDGLLGPIVVVINPVNHEVEGFFPRY
;
A
#
# COMPACT_ATOMS: atom_id res chain seq x y z
N MET A 1 34.43 44.65 7.02
CA MET A 1 32.99 44.33 6.92
C MET A 1 32.62 43.30 5.85
N LYS A 2 33.44 43.05 4.80
CA LYS A 2 33.12 42.11 3.70
C LYS A 2 33.22 40.60 4.01
N LYS A 3 33.91 40.18 5.08
CA LYS A 3 34.11 38.75 5.41
C LYS A 3 32.98 38.12 6.26
N ARG A 4 32.17 38.94 6.97
CA ARG A 4 31.06 38.44 7.79
C ARG A 4 29.77 38.20 6.99
N ILE A 5 29.61 38.84 5.83
CA ILE A 5 28.45 38.66 4.95
C ILE A 5 28.55 37.35 4.15
N VAL A 6 29.76 36.94 3.75
CA VAL A 6 29.98 35.69 3.01
C VAL A 6 29.66 34.45 3.86
N SER A 7 29.89 34.53 5.17
CA SER A 7 29.58 33.41 6.08
C SER A 7 28.08 33.25 6.36
N LEU A 8 27.28 34.30 6.17
CA LEU A 8 25.83 34.24 6.40
C LEU A 8 25.08 33.69 5.17
N LEU A 9 25.62 33.88 3.96
CA LEU A 9 25.03 33.32 2.73
C LEU A 9 25.29 31.81 2.56
N LEU A 10 26.39 31.29 3.13
CA LEU A 10 26.74 29.87 3.03
C LEU A 10 25.89 28.97 3.95
N LEU A 11 25.33 29.53 5.04
CA LEU A 11 24.46 28.80 5.97
C LEU A 11 23.02 28.65 5.43
N LEU A 12 22.61 29.44 4.43
CA LEU A 12 21.26 29.41 3.85
C LEU A 12 21.05 28.27 2.84
N VAL A 13 22.12 27.64 2.34
CA VAL A 13 22.04 26.61 1.29
C VAL A 13 21.79 25.20 1.87
N CYS A 14 21.94 25.00 3.19
CA CYS A 14 21.73 23.69 3.83
C CYS A 14 20.27 23.42 4.25
N LEU A 15 19.33 24.33 3.97
CA LEU A 15 17.90 24.15 4.24
C LEU A 15 17.08 23.80 2.99
N THR A 16 17.71 23.37 1.90
CA THR A 16 16.96 22.67 0.84
C THR A 16 16.52 21.33 1.42
N GLY A 17 15.30 21.35 1.93
CA GLY A 17 14.70 20.29 2.72
C GLY A 17 14.84 18.93 2.07
N CYS A 18 14.98 17.92 2.92
CA CYS A 18 14.51 16.59 2.61
C CYS A 18 13.11 16.75 2.01
N LYS A 19 12.98 16.58 0.69
CA LYS A 19 11.69 16.23 0.10
C LYS A 19 11.34 14.93 0.78
N ASN A 20 10.46 14.99 1.77
CA ASN A 20 9.68 13.83 2.16
C ASN A 20 8.95 13.46 0.88
N GLU A 21 9.46 12.47 0.15
CA GLU A 21 8.73 11.83 -0.92
C GLU A 21 7.54 11.16 -0.24
N GLU A 22 6.44 11.90 -0.11
CA GLU A 22 5.16 11.33 0.31
C GLU A 22 4.88 10.17 -0.63
N THR A 23 4.89 8.96 -0.07
CA THR A 23 4.67 7.76 -0.87
C THR A 23 3.23 7.82 -1.38
N SER A 24 3.07 7.94 -2.70
CA SER A 24 1.76 8.06 -3.34
C SER A 24 1.13 6.67 -3.52
N ILE A 25 -0.14 6.53 -3.17
CA ILE A 25 -0.94 5.34 -3.45
C ILE A 25 -1.23 5.32 -4.96
N SER A 26 -1.01 4.19 -5.61
CA SER A 26 -1.32 4.00 -7.03
C SER A 26 -2.74 3.45 -7.23
N LEU A 27 -3.25 3.54 -8.46
CA LEU A 27 -4.51 2.88 -8.81
C LEU A 27 -4.43 1.35 -8.60
N ALA A 28 -3.26 0.74 -8.88
CA ALA A 28 -3.05 -0.68 -8.71
C ALA A 28 -3.26 -1.11 -7.25
N ASP A 29 -2.71 -0.35 -6.29
CA ASP A 29 -2.90 -0.60 -4.86
C ASP A 29 -4.38 -0.54 -4.48
N VAL A 30 -5.11 0.46 -4.99
CA VAL A 30 -6.55 0.58 -4.74
C VAL A 30 -7.29 -0.63 -5.31
N THR A 31 -7.03 -1.01 -6.57
CA THR A 31 -7.69 -2.17 -7.19
C THR A 31 -7.38 -3.48 -6.47
N GLU A 32 -6.16 -3.65 -5.98
CA GLU A 32 -5.75 -4.83 -5.21
C GLU A 32 -6.52 -4.90 -3.89
N ILE A 33 -6.60 -3.80 -3.13
CA ILE A 33 -7.28 -3.75 -1.83
C ILE A 33 -8.79 -3.98 -1.97
N PHE A 34 -9.41 -3.47 -3.04
CA PHE A 34 -10.79 -3.79 -3.40
C PHE A 34 -10.95 -5.31 -3.68
N GLY A 35 -10.08 -5.87 -4.52
CA GLY A 35 -10.09 -7.30 -4.87
C GLY A 35 -9.90 -8.22 -3.66
N GLN A 36 -8.97 -7.89 -2.76
CA GLN A 36 -8.74 -8.62 -1.50
C GLN A 36 -9.98 -8.61 -0.57
N SER A 37 -10.83 -7.61 -0.70
CA SER A 37 -12.10 -7.51 0.04
C SER A 37 -13.27 -8.17 -0.68
N GLY A 38 -13.02 -8.88 -1.79
CA GLY A 38 -14.05 -9.53 -2.59
C GLY A 38 -14.95 -8.53 -3.32
N ILE A 39 -14.44 -7.34 -3.63
CA ILE A 39 -15.14 -6.33 -4.42
C ILE A 39 -14.40 -6.18 -5.75
N ALA A 40 -15.01 -6.66 -6.83
CA ALA A 40 -14.46 -6.50 -8.17
C ALA A 40 -14.76 -5.09 -8.68
N LEU A 41 -13.71 -4.36 -9.07
CA LEU A 41 -13.83 -3.10 -9.81
C LEU A 41 -13.80 -3.42 -11.30
N ILE A 42 -14.93 -3.26 -11.99
CA ILE A 42 -15.04 -3.52 -13.43
C ILE A 42 -14.84 -2.20 -14.19
N PRO A 43 -13.81 -2.04 -15.02
CA PRO A 43 -13.57 -0.77 -15.74
C PRO A 43 -14.74 -0.39 -16.64
N MET A 44 -15.14 0.89 -16.61
CA MET A 44 -16.16 1.44 -17.51
C MET A 44 -15.47 2.05 -18.75
N GLN A 45 -15.63 1.45 -19.93
CA GLN A 45 -15.00 1.95 -21.17
C GLN A 45 -15.76 3.12 -21.81
N ASP A 46 -17.09 3.17 -21.64
CA ASP A 46 -17.96 4.15 -22.31
C ASP A 46 -18.50 5.22 -21.35
N ALA A 47 -17.73 5.57 -20.31
CA ALA A 47 -18.15 6.60 -19.37
C ALA A 47 -18.31 7.95 -20.09
N ASN A 48 -19.51 8.54 -20.02
CA ASN A 48 -19.76 9.85 -20.60
C ASN A 48 -18.79 10.88 -19.98
N PRO A 49 -17.86 11.49 -20.75
CA PRO A 49 -16.87 12.41 -20.21
C PRO A 49 -17.50 13.72 -19.72
N ALA A 50 -18.72 14.05 -20.16
CA ALA A 50 -19.46 15.20 -19.67
C ALA A 50 -20.11 14.95 -18.29
N ALA A 51 -20.23 13.70 -17.84
CA ALA A 51 -20.75 13.39 -16.53
C ALA A 51 -19.84 13.96 -15.45
N VAL A 52 -20.43 14.56 -14.41
CA VAL A 52 -19.72 15.28 -13.33
C VAL A 52 -18.55 14.47 -12.74
N PHE A 53 -18.72 13.17 -12.59
CA PHE A 53 -17.71 12.29 -12.01
C PHE A 53 -16.71 11.67 -13.00
N SER A 54 -16.84 11.99 -14.29
CA SER A 54 -15.89 11.62 -15.35
C SER A 54 -14.99 12.79 -15.76
N LYS A 55 -15.26 14.00 -15.28
CA LYS A 55 -14.53 15.22 -15.63
C LYS A 55 -13.14 15.24 -15.00
N THR A 56 -12.25 15.98 -15.66
CA THR A 56 -10.93 16.30 -15.14
C THR A 56 -11.04 17.37 -14.06
N TYR A 57 -10.43 17.15 -12.90
CA TYR A 57 -10.28 18.15 -11.84
C TYR A 57 -8.82 18.25 -11.44
N ASN A 58 -8.33 19.49 -11.32
CA ASN A 58 -6.93 19.84 -11.08
C ASN A 58 -5.97 19.06 -12.00
N GLY A 59 -6.34 18.98 -13.28
CA GLY A 59 -5.56 18.30 -14.33
C GLY A 59 -5.62 16.76 -14.31
N ILE A 60 -6.38 16.13 -13.40
CA ILE A 60 -6.47 14.68 -13.28
C ILE A 60 -7.83 14.16 -13.77
N THR A 61 -7.79 13.27 -14.76
CA THR A 61 -8.95 12.51 -15.24
C THR A 61 -9.13 11.24 -14.39
N PRO A 62 -10.34 10.91 -13.94
CA PRO A 62 -10.55 9.75 -13.08
C PRO A 62 -10.51 8.43 -13.85
N SER A 63 -10.15 7.37 -13.14
CA SER A 63 -10.48 6.00 -13.55
C SER A 63 -11.88 5.64 -13.06
N ARG A 64 -12.71 5.10 -13.96
CA ARG A 64 -14.13 4.81 -13.72
C ARG A 64 -14.37 3.31 -13.65
N PHE A 65 -15.11 2.88 -12.64
CA PHE A 65 -15.42 1.48 -12.40
C PHE A 65 -16.87 1.28 -12.01
N GLU A 66 -17.38 0.09 -12.31
CA GLU A 66 -18.66 -0.42 -11.85
C GLU A 66 -18.42 -1.53 -10.81
N VAL A 67 -19.25 -1.53 -9.77
CA VAL A 67 -19.33 -2.58 -8.75
C VAL A 67 -20.74 -3.16 -8.75
N ASP A 68 -20.85 -4.49 -8.82
CA ASP A 68 -22.11 -5.24 -8.74
C ASP A 68 -23.23 -4.76 -9.71
N LYS A 69 -22.87 -4.10 -10.83
CA LYS A 69 -23.78 -3.50 -11.82
C LYS A 69 -24.75 -2.44 -11.29
N LYS A 70 -24.44 -1.84 -10.13
CA LYS A 70 -25.36 -0.94 -9.40
C LYS A 70 -24.69 0.29 -8.79
N GLN A 71 -23.37 0.31 -8.78
CA GLN A 71 -22.60 1.30 -8.06
C GLN A 71 -21.43 1.73 -8.91
N ASP A 72 -21.33 3.04 -9.14
CA ASP A 72 -20.26 3.64 -9.89
C ASP A 72 -19.19 4.16 -8.93
N ILE A 73 -17.93 3.85 -9.22
CA ILE A 73 -16.79 4.33 -8.46
C ILE A 73 -15.91 5.17 -9.39
N SER A 74 -15.60 6.40 -8.98
CA SER A 74 -14.63 7.25 -9.66
C SER A 74 -13.42 7.46 -8.79
N ILE A 75 -12.24 7.13 -9.31
CA ILE A 75 -10.98 7.16 -8.57
C ILE A 75 -10.03 8.14 -9.25
N TYR A 76 -9.68 9.19 -8.55
CA TYR A 76 -8.65 10.15 -8.94
C TYR A 76 -7.37 9.84 -8.18
N VAL A 77 -6.27 9.69 -8.91
CA VAL A 77 -4.93 9.46 -8.35
C VAL A 77 -4.10 10.71 -8.62
N TYR A 78 -3.92 11.54 -7.61
CA TYR A 78 -3.15 12.78 -7.72
C TYR A 78 -1.65 12.53 -7.46
N PRO A 79 -0.77 13.46 -7.86
CA PRO A 79 0.65 13.37 -7.53
C PRO A 79 0.97 13.46 -6.03
N SER A 80 0.10 14.09 -5.23
CA SER A 80 0.27 14.24 -3.78
C SER A 80 -1.07 14.47 -3.08
N ALA A 81 -1.08 14.40 -1.74
CA ALA A 81 -2.25 14.76 -0.95
C ALA A 81 -2.67 16.23 -1.14
N GLY A 82 -1.71 17.13 -1.28
CA GLY A 82 -1.98 18.55 -1.54
C GLY A 82 -2.69 18.79 -2.87
N GLU A 83 -2.29 18.07 -3.93
CA GLU A 83 -2.97 18.12 -5.23
C GLU A 83 -4.36 17.50 -5.19
N ALA A 84 -4.57 16.47 -4.36
CA ALA A 84 -5.89 15.89 -4.13
C ALA A 84 -6.86 16.90 -3.49
N VAL A 85 -6.40 17.68 -2.50
CA VAL A 85 -7.20 18.75 -1.88
C VAL A 85 -7.61 19.80 -2.91
N LYS A 86 -6.70 20.20 -3.80
CA LYS A 86 -7.02 21.14 -4.89
C LYS A 86 -8.06 20.58 -5.85
N GLY A 87 -7.94 19.31 -6.23
CA GLY A 87 -8.92 18.64 -7.09
C GLY A 87 -10.30 18.53 -6.45
N ILE A 88 -10.38 18.28 -5.14
CA ILE A 88 -11.64 18.33 -4.38
C ILE A 88 -12.26 19.72 -4.43
N LYS A 89 -11.46 20.77 -4.18
CA LYS A 89 -11.93 22.14 -4.21
C LYS A 89 -12.48 22.52 -5.59
N GLU A 90 -11.78 22.13 -6.66
CA GLU A 90 -12.23 22.40 -8.02
C GLU A 90 -13.52 21.66 -8.38
N PHE A 91 -13.67 20.41 -7.93
CA PHE A 91 -14.95 19.69 -8.04
C PHE A 91 -16.08 20.48 -7.37
N GLU A 92 -15.90 20.86 -6.10
CA GLU A 92 -16.90 21.61 -5.34
C GLU A 92 -17.26 22.94 -6.02
N ASP A 93 -16.26 23.70 -6.47
CA ASP A 93 -16.45 24.98 -7.16
C ASP A 93 -17.23 24.82 -8.47
N GLN A 94 -16.90 23.81 -9.29
CA GLN A 94 -17.55 23.58 -10.59
C GLN A 94 -18.94 22.94 -10.48
N THR A 95 -19.24 22.28 -9.37
CA THR A 95 -20.52 21.61 -9.16
C THR A 95 -21.44 22.34 -8.19
N ALA A 96 -21.03 23.47 -7.62
CA ALA A 96 -21.78 24.20 -6.59
C ALA A 96 -23.22 24.55 -6.99
N ALA A 97 -23.46 24.83 -8.28
CA ALA A 97 -24.77 25.16 -8.83
C ALA A 97 -25.46 23.98 -9.53
N ALA A 98 -24.84 22.80 -9.55
CA ALA A 98 -25.38 21.61 -10.21
C ALA A 98 -26.16 20.75 -9.21
N ASP A 99 -27.27 20.16 -9.68
CA ASP A 99 -27.95 19.09 -8.94
C ASP A 99 -27.16 17.79 -9.14
N VAL A 100 -26.14 17.59 -8.29
CA VAL A 100 -25.27 16.41 -8.35
C VAL A 100 -25.96 15.26 -7.65
N ILE A 101 -26.03 14.11 -8.34
CA ILE A 101 -26.52 12.85 -7.78
C ILE A 101 -25.83 12.51 -6.45
N ALA A 102 -26.56 11.81 -5.58
CA ALA A 102 -26.06 11.42 -4.26
C ALA A 102 -24.76 10.60 -4.37
N HIS A 103 -23.78 10.94 -3.54
CA HIS A 103 -22.49 10.29 -3.53
C HIS A 103 -21.83 10.40 -2.15
N ALA A 104 -20.90 9.48 -1.86
CA ALA A 104 -19.94 9.62 -0.79
C ALA A 104 -18.55 9.96 -1.36
N ARG A 105 -17.81 10.83 -0.67
CA ARG A 105 -16.43 11.18 -1.02
C ARG A 105 -15.47 10.66 0.04
N TYR A 106 -14.39 10.04 -0.40
CA TYR A 106 -13.29 9.61 0.46
C TYR A 106 -11.97 10.18 -0.05
N GLN A 107 -11.27 10.93 0.80
CA GLN A 107 -9.89 11.33 0.56
C GLN A 107 -8.96 10.45 1.38
N ILE A 108 -7.92 9.90 0.73
CA ILE A 108 -6.91 9.04 1.36
C ILE A 108 -5.57 9.36 0.71
N ASN A 109 -4.72 10.12 1.42
CA ASN A 109 -3.46 10.62 0.86
C ASN A 109 -3.70 11.35 -0.48
N ASN A 110 -3.09 10.87 -1.56
CA ASN A 110 -3.22 11.39 -2.93
C ASN A 110 -4.43 10.84 -3.71
N ILE A 111 -5.28 10.01 -3.09
CA ILE A 111 -6.48 9.44 -3.72
C ILE A 111 -7.73 10.23 -3.33
N VAL A 112 -8.59 10.49 -4.31
CA VAL A 112 -9.98 10.90 -4.10
C VAL A 112 -10.88 9.88 -4.76
N LEU A 113 -11.75 9.25 -3.96
CA LEU A 113 -12.71 8.26 -4.42
C LEU A 113 -14.13 8.80 -4.22
N TYR A 114 -14.91 8.80 -5.29
CA TYR A 114 -16.34 9.06 -5.26
C TYR A 114 -17.10 7.76 -5.43
N ASP A 115 -17.93 7.44 -4.44
CA ASP A 115 -18.85 6.32 -4.42
C ASP A 115 -20.24 6.86 -4.77
N ILE A 116 -20.73 6.48 -5.95
CA ILE A 116 -21.92 7.03 -6.59
C ILE A 116 -22.98 5.93 -6.62
N THR A 117 -24.01 6.09 -5.80
CA THR A 117 -25.11 5.14 -5.70
C THR A 117 -26.39 5.84 -5.25
N ASP A 118 -27.51 5.45 -5.86
CA ASP A 118 -28.87 5.84 -5.51
C ASP A 118 -29.46 5.00 -4.37
N LEU A 119 -28.87 3.83 -4.11
CA LEU A 119 -29.20 2.97 -2.99
C LEU A 119 -28.71 3.62 -1.69
N LYS A 120 -29.42 3.41 -0.57
CA LYS A 120 -28.80 3.62 0.76
C LYS A 120 -27.47 2.88 0.71
N PRO A 121 -26.34 3.57 0.81
CA PRO A 121 -25.08 2.96 0.44
C PRO A 121 -24.94 1.70 1.28
N ASN A 122 -24.49 0.62 0.66
CA ASN A 122 -23.98 -0.54 1.38
C ASN A 122 -22.67 -0.10 2.05
N ARG A 123 -22.77 0.88 2.96
CA ARG A 123 -21.68 1.65 3.56
C ARG A 123 -20.70 0.70 4.19
N ASP A 124 -21.16 -0.46 4.65
CA ASP A 124 -20.32 -1.42 5.35
C ASP A 124 -19.23 -2.01 4.46
N ARG A 125 -19.51 -2.31 3.18
CA ARG A 125 -18.51 -2.93 2.28
C ARG A 125 -17.49 -1.92 1.78
N VAL A 126 -17.93 -0.86 1.09
CA VAL A 126 -16.99 0.15 0.57
C VAL A 126 -16.29 0.88 1.71
N ALA A 127 -16.99 1.27 2.80
CA ALA A 127 -16.30 1.91 3.92
C ALA A 127 -15.32 0.97 4.64
N LYS A 128 -15.53 -0.35 4.64
CA LYS A 128 -14.51 -1.31 5.10
C LYS A 128 -13.27 -1.24 4.21
N VAL A 129 -13.45 -1.28 2.89
CA VAL A 129 -12.33 -1.13 1.94
C VAL A 129 -11.61 0.20 2.13
N ILE A 130 -12.34 1.29 2.37
CA ILE A 130 -11.75 2.60 2.67
C ILE A 130 -10.95 2.57 3.97
N ARG A 131 -11.40 1.88 5.03
CA ARG A 131 -10.61 1.70 6.26
C ARG A 131 -9.34 0.91 5.99
N ASP A 132 -9.45 -0.17 5.23
CA ASP A 132 -8.34 -1.03 4.83
C ASP A 132 -7.30 -0.23 4.01
N LEU A 133 -7.76 0.60 3.06
CA LEU A 133 -6.93 1.48 2.25
C LEU A 133 -6.26 2.60 3.06
N ARG A 134 -6.92 3.13 4.09
CA ARG A 134 -6.29 4.07 5.05
C ARG A 134 -5.21 3.39 5.90
N GLY A 135 -5.46 2.16 6.33
CA GLY A 135 -4.46 1.33 7.02
C GLY A 135 -3.25 1.09 6.14
N PHE A 136 -3.47 0.69 4.89
CA PHE A 136 -2.41 0.59 3.89
C PHE A 136 -1.64 1.90 3.73
N ALA A 137 -2.34 3.02 3.49
CA ALA A 137 -1.72 4.34 3.30
C ALA A 137 -0.85 4.78 4.48
N ALA A 138 -1.23 4.42 5.71
CA ALA A 138 -0.50 4.76 6.92
C ALA A 138 0.79 3.93 7.10
N VAL A 139 0.86 2.74 6.49
CA VAL A 139 1.98 1.79 6.64
C VAL A 139 2.82 1.67 5.37
N SER A 140 2.28 2.10 4.21
CA SER A 140 2.96 2.20 2.93
C SER A 140 3.94 3.39 2.93
N ASN A 141 4.99 3.31 3.74
CA ASN A 141 6.25 4.03 3.52
C ASN A 141 7.14 3.16 2.60
N PRO A 142 8.16 3.71 1.92
CA PRO A 142 8.47 3.45 0.52
C PRO A 142 8.93 2.00 0.27
N ARG A 143 9.10 1.62 -1.00
CA ARG A 143 9.86 0.41 -1.39
C ARG A 143 11.03 0.22 -0.42
N MET A 144 10.95 -0.85 0.38
CA MET A 144 11.98 -1.14 1.35
C MET A 144 13.01 -1.87 0.52
N ASP A 145 13.78 -1.10 -0.22
CA ASP A 145 14.91 -1.60 -0.97
C ASP A 145 15.95 -1.96 0.08
N LEU A 146 15.91 -3.22 0.49
CA LEU A 146 16.83 -3.77 1.47
C LEU A 146 18.24 -3.71 0.89
N SER A 147 19.14 -3.01 1.58
CA SER A 147 20.56 -3.08 1.25
C SER A 147 21.07 -4.52 1.46
N GLU A 148 22.18 -4.89 0.83
CA GLU A 148 22.76 -6.23 1.08
C GLU A 148 23.14 -6.44 2.55
N ALA A 149 23.51 -5.37 3.26
CA ALA A 149 23.75 -5.43 4.70
C ALA A 149 22.47 -5.74 5.48
N ASP A 150 21.33 -5.13 5.13
CA ASP A 150 20.04 -5.43 5.74
C ASP A 150 19.62 -6.87 5.44
N LYS A 151 19.77 -7.32 4.19
CA LYS A 151 19.46 -8.70 3.82
C LYS A 151 20.30 -9.69 4.63
N ALA A 152 21.61 -9.45 4.78
CA ALA A 152 22.48 -10.30 5.59
C ALA A 152 21.98 -10.40 7.05
N LYS A 153 21.60 -9.26 7.64
CA LYS A 153 21.00 -9.21 8.98
C LYS A 153 19.72 -10.04 9.07
N TYR A 154 18.81 -9.92 8.11
CA TYR A 154 17.56 -10.70 8.13
C TYR A 154 17.80 -12.19 7.95
N ARG A 155 18.79 -12.61 7.15
CA ARG A 155 19.19 -14.02 7.03
C ARG A 155 19.68 -14.58 8.36
N GLU A 156 20.48 -13.81 9.10
CA GLU A 156 20.96 -14.20 10.42
C GLU A 156 19.81 -14.40 11.42
N ILE A 157 18.90 -13.43 11.51
CA ILE A 157 17.70 -13.50 12.38
C ILE A 157 16.85 -14.72 12.02
N ALA A 158 16.58 -14.90 10.73
CA ALA A 158 15.77 -16.00 10.24
C ALA A 158 16.42 -17.35 10.55
N TRP A 159 17.71 -17.50 10.23
CA TRP A 159 18.46 -18.74 10.45
C TRP A 159 18.51 -19.13 11.92
N ALA A 160 18.70 -18.15 12.81
CA ALA A 160 18.68 -18.37 14.26
C ALA A 160 17.36 -18.96 14.77
N THR A 161 16.26 -18.73 14.05
CA THR A 161 14.90 -19.16 14.46
C THR A 161 14.49 -20.51 13.86
N VAL A 162 15.07 -20.92 12.72
CA VAL A 162 14.80 -22.25 12.14
C VAL A 162 15.33 -23.32 13.09
N ASP A 163 14.52 -24.33 13.40
CA ASP A 163 14.91 -25.42 14.31
C ASP A 163 15.98 -26.35 13.71
N GLU A 164 16.75 -27.02 14.57
CA GLU A 164 17.88 -27.84 14.13
C GLU A 164 17.48 -28.99 13.19
N GLU A 165 16.29 -29.57 13.35
CA GLU A 165 15.81 -30.64 12.48
C GLU A 165 15.50 -30.08 11.08
N GLN A 166 14.81 -28.94 11.00
CA GLN A 166 14.55 -28.25 9.74
C GLN A 166 15.82 -27.79 9.04
N ARG A 167 16.85 -27.34 9.78
CA ARG A 167 18.13 -26.92 9.19
C ARG A 167 18.83 -28.03 8.41
N LYS A 168 18.66 -29.29 8.80
CA LYS A 168 19.24 -30.45 8.09
C LYS A 168 18.72 -30.59 6.66
N HIS A 169 17.53 -30.07 6.39
CA HIS A 169 16.87 -30.13 5.10
C HIS A 169 17.19 -28.93 4.21
N VAL A 170 17.84 -27.88 4.73
CA VAL A 170 18.15 -26.68 3.95
C VAL A 170 19.27 -26.97 2.95
N ILE A 171 19.02 -26.60 1.69
CA ILE A 171 19.97 -26.74 0.59
C ILE A 171 20.72 -25.41 0.42
N GLY A 172 22.06 -25.48 0.45
CA GLY A 172 22.94 -24.34 0.27
C GLY A 172 23.33 -23.66 1.58
N LEU A 173 23.92 -22.47 1.48
CA LEU A 173 24.31 -21.69 2.65
C LEU A 173 23.13 -20.82 3.12
N SER A 174 22.98 -20.65 4.44
CA SER A 174 21.96 -19.75 5.00
C SER A 174 22.15 -18.29 4.55
N THR A 175 23.38 -17.91 4.20
CA THR A 175 23.74 -16.60 3.65
C THR A 175 23.21 -16.36 2.24
N ASP A 176 22.81 -17.43 1.53
CA ASP A 176 22.32 -17.36 0.16
C ASP A 176 20.78 -17.35 0.10
N ALA A 177 20.12 -17.42 1.26
CA ALA A 177 18.66 -17.39 1.36
C ALA A 177 18.09 -16.14 0.68
N GLU A 178 16.95 -16.32 0.03
CA GLU A 178 16.28 -15.23 -0.67
C GLU A 178 15.61 -14.31 0.35
N VAL A 179 15.85 -13.01 0.23
CA VAL A 179 15.23 -12.00 1.10
C VAL A 179 14.38 -11.08 0.25
N THR A 180 13.09 -11.07 0.52
CA THR A 180 12.09 -10.24 -0.17
C THR A 180 11.24 -9.48 0.83
N THR A 181 10.45 -8.54 0.35
CA THR A 181 9.47 -7.83 1.18
C THR A 181 8.08 -8.13 0.67
N MET A 182 7.13 -8.25 1.59
CA MET A 182 5.72 -8.47 1.28
C MET A 182 4.85 -7.58 2.15
N ILE A 183 3.62 -7.32 1.71
CA ILE A 183 2.61 -6.67 2.53
C ILE A 183 1.73 -7.77 3.11
N MET A 184 1.76 -7.90 4.42
CA MET A 184 1.00 -8.93 5.13
C MET A 184 -0.49 -8.64 5.01
N ASN A 185 -1.22 -9.65 4.56
CA ASN A 185 -2.66 -9.57 4.36
C ASN A 185 -3.36 -10.63 5.23
N ASN A 186 -4.18 -11.49 4.63
CA ASN A 186 -4.88 -12.58 5.32
C ASN A 186 -4.12 -13.92 5.30
N GLN A 187 -2.84 -13.92 4.88
CA GLN A 187 -1.99 -15.10 4.93
C GLN A 187 -1.86 -15.65 6.36
N TRP A 188 -1.77 -16.98 6.46
CA TRP A 188 -1.63 -17.63 7.75
C TRP A 188 -0.15 -17.72 8.12
N LEU A 189 0.18 -17.28 9.33
CA LEU A 189 1.47 -17.52 9.96
C LEU A 189 1.33 -18.50 11.12
N VAL A 190 2.38 -19.28 11.34
CA VAL A 190 2.53 -20.15 12.51
C VAL A 190 3.70 -19.61 13.35
N PRO A 191 3.57 -19.43 14.67
CA PRO A 191 2.39 -19.70 15.50
C PRO A 191 1.37 -18.56 15.54
N ASN A 192 1.64 -17.41 14.92
CA ASN A 192 0.83 -16.20 15.10
C ASN A 192 -0.58 -16.34 14.48
N LYS A 193 -1.58 -16.51 15.35
CA LYS A 193 -3.00 -16.64 14.96
C LYS A 193 -3.70 -15.30 14.79
N ASP A 194 -3.17 -14.20 15.33
CA ASP A 194 -3.82 -12.89 15.31
C ASP A 194 -3.40 -12.09 14.07
N ARG A 195 -4.03 -12.44 12.94
CA ARG A 195 -3.78 -11.84 11.62
C ARG A 195 -4.13 -10.36 11.54
N THR A 196 -4.92 -9.86 12.48
CA THR A 196 -5.42 -8.48 12.42
C THR A 196 -4.32 -7.47 12.72
N LYS A 197 -3.37 -7.83 13.59
CA LYS A 197 -2.28 -6.95 14.02
C LYS A 197 -1.26 -6.66 12.94
N LEU A 198 -1.02 -7.64 12.06
CA LEU A 198 -0.02 -7.53 10.99
C LEU A 198 -0.62 -7.13 9.67
N ARG A 199 -1.93 -6.95 9.59
CA ARG A 199 -2.58 -6.55 8.34
C ARG A 199 -1.99 -5.22 7.87
N TYR A 200 -1.63 -5.18 6.59
CA TYR A 200 -0.98 -4.05 5.91
C TYR A 200 0.44 -3.72 6.40
N HIS A 201 1.01 -4.51 7.30
CA HIS A 201 2.42 -4.36 7.67
C HIS A 201 3.29 -4.85 6.52
N LYS A 202 4.27 -4.03 6.14
CA LYS A 202 5.34 -4.47 5.28
C LYS A 202 6.29 -5.33 6.09
N LEU A 203 6.40 -6.59 5.73
CA LEU A 203 7.23 -7.59 6.40
C LEU A 203 8.35 -8.04 5.47
N VAL A 204 9.42 -8.53 6.06
CA VAL A 204 10.54 -9.16 5.36
C VAL A 204 10.33 -10.67 5.38
N THR A 205 10.43 -11.30 4.22
CA THR A 205 10.41 -12.74 4.07
C THR A 205 11.81 -13.25 3.77
N VAL A 206 12.25 -14.27 4.51
CA VAL A 206 13.50 -14.99 4.25
C VAL A 206 13.15 -16.43 3.89
N THR A 207 13.50 -16.82 2.66
CA THR A 207 13.15 -18.12 2.08
C THR A 207 14.40 -18.99 1.99
N PHE A 208 14.37 -20.12 2.70
CA PHE A 208 15.36 -21.19 2.60
C PHE A 208 14.81 -22.32 1.73
N LYS A 209 15.54 -22.67 0.67
CA LYS A 209 15.24 -23.86 -0.13
C LYS A 209 15.57 -25.12 0.65
N THR A 210 14.77 -26.15 0.49
CA THR A 210 14.96 -27.43 1.16
C THR A 210 14.91 -28.61 0.21
N ASP A 211 15.46 -29.75 0.62
CA ASP A 211 15.33 -31.04 -0.08
C ASP A 211 13.90 -31.59 -0.05
N GLN A 212 13.03 -30.97 0.74
CA GLN A 212 11.62 -31.29 0.90
C GLN A 212 10.69 -30.31 0.18
N ASP A 213 11.20 -29.35 -0.59
CA ASP A 213 10.38 -28.30 -1.22
C ASP A 213 9.27 -28.88 -2.12
N GLY A 214 9.49 -30.04 -2.73
CA GLY A 214 8.50 -30.71 -3.57
C GLY A 214 7.30 -31.30 -2.82
N LEU A 215 7.43 -31.53 -1.51
CA LEU A 215 6.36 -32.07 -0.66
C LEU A 215 5.83 -31.02 0.31
N LEU A 216 6.73 -30.41 1.09
CA LEU A 216 6.36 -29.50 2.19
C LEU A 216 6.46 -28.02 1.81
N GLY A 217 7.14 -27.71 0.70
CA GLY A 217 7.53 -26.34 0.36
C GLY A 217 8.74 -25.83 1.16
N PRO A 218 9.27 -24.65 0.79
CA PRO A 218 10.42 -24.03 1.44
C PRO A 218 10.09 -23.57 2.86
N ILE A 219 11.14 -23.33 3.65
CA ILE A 219 11.00 -22.66 4.94
C ILE A 219 11.00 -21.17 4.69
N VAL A 220 9.88 -20.51 5.01
CA VAL A 220 9.74 -19.06 4.86
C VAL A 220 9.51 -18.43 6.23
N VAL A 221 10.49 -17.65 6.67
CA VAL A 221 10.43 -16.89 7.93
C VAL A 221 9.95 -15.48 7.64
N VAL A 222 9.02 -14.98 8.44
CA VAL A 222 8.43 -13.65 8.30
C VAL A 222 8.86 -12.77 9.47
N ILE A 223 9.48 -11.63 9.17
CA ILE A 223 10.10 -10.73 10.14
C ILE A 223 9.51 -9.34 9.99
N ASN A 224 9.22 -8.71 11.13
CA ASN A 224 8.81 -7.31 11.17
C ASN A 224 10.05 -6.41 11.14
N PRO A 225 10.22 -5.57 10.10
CA PRO A 225 11.43 -4.78 9.94
C PRO A 225 11.56 -3.61 10.92
N VAL A 226 10.49 -3.27 11.66
CA VAL A 226 10.50 -2.16 12.63
C VAL A 226 11.18 -2.57 13.93
N ASN A 227 10.84 -3.75 14.45
CA ASN A 227 11.36 -4.28 15.71
C ASN A 227 12.31 -5.47 15.54
N HIS A 228 12.46 -5.98 14.31
CA HIS A 228 13.22 -7.18 13.96
C HIS A 228 12.72 -8.47 14.62
N GLU A 229 11.46 -8.51 15.06
CA GLU A 229 10.85 -9.70 15.65
C GLU A 229 10.34 -10.65 14.55
N VAL A 230 10.45 -11.95 14.81
CA VAL A 230 9.88 -12.98 13.93
C VAL A 230 8.37 -13.07 14.20
N GLU A 231 7.59 -12.71 13.19
CA GLU A 231 6.13 -12.74 13.24
C GLU A 231 5.57 -14.16 13.00
N GLY A 232 6.39 -15.03 12.41
CA GLY A 232 6.11 -16.45 12.26
C GLY A 232 6.68 -17.04 10.99
N PHE A 233 6.13 -18.18 10.60
CA PHE A 233 6.49 -18.96 9.42
C PHE A 233 5.28 -19.14 8.52
N PHE A 234 5.48 -19.21 7.21
CA PHE A 234 4.44 -19.76 6.36
C PHE A 234 4.26 -21.26 6.61
N PRO A 235 3.00 -21.75 6.60
CA PRO A 235 2.72 -23.16 6.82
C PRO A 235 3.35 -24.00 5.70
N ARG A 236 3.94 -25.11 6.12
CA ARG A 236 4.46 -26.19 5.27
C ARG A 236 3.50 -27.38 5.37
N TYR A 237 3.33 -28.13 4.29
CA TYR A 237 2.26 -29.14 4.16
C TYR A 237 2.77 -30.57 4.25
#